data_AF-A0A965LFW9-F1
#
_entry.id   AF-A0A965LFW9-F1
#
_cell.length_a   1.000
_cell.length_b   1.000
_cell.length_c   1.000
_cell.angle_alpha   90.00
_cell.angle_beta   90.00
_cell.angle_gamma   90.00
#
_symmetry.space_group_name_H-M   'P 1'
#
loop_
_entity.id
_entity.type
_entity.pdbx_description
1 polymer ?
#
loop_
_entity_poly.entity_id
_entity_poly.type
_entity_poly.pdbx_seq_one_letter_code
_entity_poly.pdbx_strand_id
1 'polypeptide(L)'
;MGHNNGTHHPSLAESVRGFFSPAGALAGAKGYESRSGQASMAEKVAEVIEAKRHLVVEAGTGTGKSLAYLVPAAYAAESGRKAIVSTYTIHLQEQLFGKDVPIVQSLVPFEFTAALLKGRQNYLCPHRLRKAQAQQGELFATGQAEQLKGLVEWAGRTRDGTLSDLDFSVDAAVWAQVCSEAFACTPRHCGGANGCFYQKARGAILDANVVIVNHALLFGLLAGMEQEEETPDEGYLFPNDFLILDEAHEVEDVAAKALGLEVRLGSLRFLLQRLVHPRTKKGV
;
A
#
# COMPACT_ATOMS: atom_id res chain seq x y z
N MET A 1 47.65 -17.65 20.20
CA MET A 1 47.51 -16.84 18.97
C MET A 1 46.36 -17.41 18.16
N GLY A 2 45.12 -17.01 18.45
CA GLY A 2 43.96 -17.36 17.65
C GLY A 2 43.53 -16.12 16.88
N HIS A 3 43.77 -16.10 15.56
CA HIS A 3 43.24 -15.06 14.69
C HIS A 3 41.73 -15.28 14.58
N ASN A 4 40.98 -14.52 15.37
CA ASN A 4 39.54 -14.37 15.18
C ASN A 4 39.34 -13.45 13.96
N ASN A 5 39.40 -14.03 12.75
CA ASN A 5 38.94 -13.34 11.53
C ASN A 5 37.41 -13.29 11.60
N GLY A 6 36.89 -12.43 12.47
CA GLY A 6 35.49 -12.02 12.42
C GLY A 6 35.31 -11.27 11.12
N THR A 7 34.60 -11.87 10.17
CA THR A 7 34.09 -11.18 8.99
C THR A 7 33.23 -10.03 9.49
N HIS A 8 33.77 -8.81 9.46
CA HIS A 8 33.06 -7.60 9.85
C HIS A 8 31.94 -7.41 8.82
N HIS A 9 30.72 -7.78 9.19
CA HIS A 9 29.56 -7.40 8.38
C HIS A 9 29.44 -5.88 8.49
N PRO A 10 29.37 -5.15 7.36
CA PRO A 10 29.19 -3.70 7.40
C PRO A 10 27.86 -3.39 8.08
N SER A 11 27.84 -2.34 8.89
CA SER A 11 26.59 -1.74 9.37
C SER A 11 25.71 -1.33 8.18
N LEU A 12 24.41 -1.19 8.41
CA LEU A 12 23.46 -0.71 7.43
C LEU A 12 23.87 0.70 6.95
N ALA A 13 24.32 1.56 7.85
CA ALA A 13 24.86 2.88 7.50
C ALA A 13 26.10 2.79 6.58
N GLU A 14 27.03 1.87 6.85
CA GLU A 14 28.21 1.65 5.99
C GLU A 14 27.82 1.12 4.61
N SER A 15 26.92 0.14 4.55
CA SER A 15 26.39 -0.40 3.30
C SER A 15 25.71 0.68 2.44
N VAL A 16 24.87 1.51 3.06
CA VAL A 16 24.18 2.61 2.38
C VAL A 16 25.17 3.70 1.95
N ARG A 17 26.12 4.08 2.80
CA ARG A 17 27.19 5.03 2.43
C ARG A 17 27.99 4.52 1.23
N GLY A 18 28.32 3.24 1.19
CA GLY A 18 28.97 2.60 0.05
C GLY A 18 28.13 2.68 -1.23
N PHE A 19 26.83 2.41 -1.13
CA PHE A 19 25.89 2.45 -2.25
C PHE A 19 25.79 3.84 -2.91
N PHE A 20 25.72 4.90 -2.10
CA PHE A 20 25.63 6.30 -2.56
C PHE A 20 26.98 6.97 -2.85
N SER A 21 28.09 6.27 -2.63
CA SER A 21 29.43 6.80 -2.89
C SER A 21 29.66 7.07 -4.40
N PRO A 22 30.64 7.91 -4.78
CA PRO A 22 30.96 8.16 -6.18
C PRO A 22 31.33 6.92 -7.00
N ALA A 23 31.74 5.83 -6.34
CA ALA A 23 32.04 4.54 -6.94
C ALA A 23 30.98 3.46 -6.64
N GLY A 24 29.86 3.84 -6.00
CA GLY A 24 28.79 2.93 -5.59
C GLY A 24 27.88 2.52 -6.74
N ALA A 25 27.01 1.54 -6.48
CA ALA A 25 26.10 0.98 -7.48
C ALA A 25 25.20 2.03 -8.15
N LEU A 26 24.82 3.08 -7.40
CA LEU A 26 23.98 4.16 -7.92
C LEU A 26 24.72 5.04 -8.94
N ALA A 27 26.04 5.19 -8.84
CA ALA A 27 26.83 6.04 -9.73
C ALA A 27 26.82 5.55 -11.19
N GLY A 28 26.63 4.24 -11.40
CA GLY A 28 26.52 3.63 -12.73
C GLY A 28 25.12 3.65 -13.35
N ALA A 29 24.10 4.10 -12.61
CA ALA A 29 22.72 4.07 -13.07
C ALA A 29 22.48 5.10 -14.19
N LYS A 30 21.82 4.68 -15.28
CA LYS A 30 21.58 5.53 -16.45
C LYS A 30 20.73 6.75 -16.06
N GLY A 31 21.26 7.96 -16.32
CA GLY A 31 20.56 9.21 -16.03
C GLY A 31 20.58 9.62 -14.56
N TYR A 32 21.38 8.93 -13.73
CA TYR A 32 21.62 9.35 -12.35
C TYR A 32 22.56 10.55 -12.30
N GLU A 33 22.25 11.49 -11.42
CA GLU A 33 23.10 12.62 -11.07
C GLU A 33 23.30 12.59 -9.56
N SER A 34 24.56 12.55 -9.13
CA SER A 34 24.90 12.51 -7.71
C SER A 34 24.47 13.81 -7.03
N ARG A 35 23.71 13.68 -5.92
CA ARG A 35 23.23 14.80 -5.11
C ARG A 35 23.62 14.55 -3.67
N SER A 36 24.46 15.43 -3.11
CA SER A 36 24.97 15.29 -1.74
C SER A 36 23.84 15.21 -0.69
N GLY A 37 22.75 15.96 -0.88
CA GLY A 37 21.58 15.90 -0.02
C GLY A 37 20.87 14.55 -0.02
N GLN A 38 20.87 13.84 -1.16
CA GLN A 38 20.28 12.50 -1.27
C GLN A 38 21.10 11.48 -0.48
N ALA A 39 22.43 11.49 -0.66
CA ALA A 39 23.34 10.60 0.05
C ALA A 39 23.29 10.86 1.57
N SER A 40 23.30 12.13 1.99
CA SER A 40 23.20 12.51 3.40
C SER A 40 21.87 12.09 4.01
N MET A 41 20.75 12.24 3.28
CA MET A 41 19.45 11.74 3.73
C MET A 41 19.49 10.21 3.91
N ALA A 42 20.01 9.47 2.92
CA ALA A 42 20.04 8.02 2.96
C ALA A 42 20.86 7.47 4.14
N GLU A 43 22.03 8.07 4.39
CA GLU A 43 22.87 7.73 5.54
C GLU A 43 22.17 8.00 6.87
N LYS A 44 21.52 9.16 7.03
CA LYS A 44 20.76 9.45 8.24
C LYS A 44 19.58 8.51 8.44
N VAL A 45 18.88 8.16 7.37
CA VAL A 45 17.77 7.17 7.40
C VAL A 45 18.31 5.82 7.87
N ALA A 46 19.45 5.38 7.33
CA ALA A 46 20.11 4.15 7.75
C ALA A 46 20.45 4.13 9.25
N GLU A 47 21.12 5.18 9.73
CA GLU A 47 21.51 5.32 11.13
C GLU A 47 20.31 5.25 12.10
N VAL A 48 19.19 5.90 11.76
CA VAL A 48 18.01 5.87 12.65
C VAL A 48 17.25 4.56 12.59
N ILE A 49 17.27 3.85 11.46
CA ILE A 49 16.71 2.49 11.36
C ILE A 49 17.49 1.56 12.31
N GLU A 50 18.82 1.56 12.25
CA GLU A 50 19.67 0.76 13.14
C GLU A 50 19.48 1.14 14.60
N ALA A 51 19.48 2.43 14.91
CA ALA A 51 19.33 2.93 16.26
C ALA A 51 17.90 2.86 16.82
N LYS A 52 16.91 2.42 16.02
CA LYS A 52 15.47 2.45 16.36
C LYS A 52 15.01 3.84 16.84
N ARG A 53 15.42 4.91 16.13
CA ARG A 53 15.07 6.32 16.43
C ARG A 53 14.19 6.94 15.35
N HIS A 54 13.61 8.10 15.66
CA HIS A 54 12.84 8.88 14.71
C HIS A 54 13.73 9.91 13.99
N LEU A 55 13.40 10.17 12.72
CA LEU A 55 14.03 11.19 11.90
C LEU A 55 12.95 11.95 11.13
N VAL A 56 13.05 13.27 11.15
CA VAL A 56 12.27 14.14 10.27
C VAL A 56 13.24 14.77 9.28
N VAL A 57 12.93 14.66 7.99
CA VAL A 57 13.75 15.23 6.91
C VAL A 57 12.89 16.12 6.05
N GLU A 58 13.30 17.38 5.93
CA GLU A 58 12.79 18.27 4.89
C GLU A 58 13.73 18.17 3.68
N ALA A 59 13.19 17.75 2.54
CA ALA A 59 13.95 17.66 1.31
C ALA A 59 13.12 18.18 0.13
N GLY A 60 13.74 19.01 -0.71
CA GLY A 60 13.08 19.61 -1.88
C GLY A 60 12.52 18.59 -2.87
N THR A 61 11.63 19.02 -3.75
CA THR A 61 11.15 18.17 -4.86
C THR A 61 12.29 17.85 -5.83
N GLY A 62 12.23 16.68 -6.48
CA GLY A 62 13.26 16.27 -7.45
C GLY A 62 14.63 15.86 -6.87
N THR A 63 14.80 15.89 -5.54
CA THR A 63 16.08 15.50 -4.88
C THR A 63 16.36 14.00 -4.88
N GLY A 64 15.43 13.17 -5.36
CA GLY A 64 15.55 11.72 -5.34
C GLY A 64 15.26 11.11 -3.96
N LYS A 65 14.35 11.73 -3.20
CA LYS A 65 13.91 11.29 -1.86
C LYS A 65 13.54 9.81 -1.80
N SER A 66 12.79 9.32 -2.80
CA SER A 66 12.36 7.92 -2.86
C SER A 66 13.52 6.95 -2.72
N LEU A 67 14.58 7.14 -3.51
CA LEU A 67 15.77 6.28 -3.43
C LEU A 67 16.50 6.45 -2.09
N ALA A 68 16.53 7.66 -1.53
CA ALA A 68 17.20 7.94 -0.27
C ALA A 68 16.56 7.18 0.91
N TYR A 69 15.26 6.90 0.88
CA TYR A 69 14.62 6.05 1.91
C TYR A 69 14.42 4.60 1.49
N LEU A 70 14.27 4.29 0.19
CA LEU A 70 14.04 2.92 -0.28
C LEU A 70 15.31 2.06 -0.23
N VAL A 71 16.49 2.64 -0.51
CA VAL A 71 17.75 1.90 -0.42
C VAL A 71 18.04 1.45 1.02
N PRO A 72 18.07 2.33 2.04
CA PRO A 72 18.24 1.86 3.42
C PRO A 72 17.10 0.92 3.85
N ALA A 73 15.87 1.11 3.34
CA ALA A 73 14.79 0.18 3.61
C ALA A 73 15.02 -1.22 3.01
N ALA A 74 15.60 -1.32 1.82
CA ALA A 74 15.97 -2.58 1.19
C ALA A 74 17.08 -3.30 1.97
N TYR A 75 18.12 -2.60 2.42
CA TYR A 75 19.15 -3.17 3.28
C TYR A 75 18.60 -3.62 4.65
N ALA A 76 17.67 -2.85 5.23
CA ALA A 76 16.98 -3.27 6.46
C ALA A 76 16.16 -4.55 6.23
N ALA A 77 15.44 -4.61 5.11
CA ALA A 77 14.66 -5.76 4.65
C ALA A 77 15.53 -7.02 4.46
N GLU A 78 16.72 -6.88 3.87
CA GLU A 78 17.69 -7.97 3.74
C GLU A 78 18.10 -8.53 5.10
N SER A 79 18.29 -7.66 6.10
CA SER A 79 18.56 -8.06 7.49
C SER A 79 17.34 -8.58 8.27
N GLY A 80 16.20 -8.76 7.60
CA GLY A 80 14.98 -9.33 8.18
C GLY A 80 14.02 -8.32 8.82
N ARG A 81 14.26 -7.01 8.69
CA ARG A 81 13.35 -5.97 9.21
C ARG A 81 12.46 -5.43 8.11
N LYS A 82 11.16 -5.75 8.17
CA LYS A 82 10.17 -5.34 7.17
C LYS A 82 10.00 -3.81 7.16
N ALA A 83 9.97 -3.21 5.99
CA ALA A 83 9.73 -1.78 5.83
C ALA A 83 8.28 -1.51 5.44
N ILE A 84 7.61 -0.57 6.13
CA ILE A 84 6.34 0.00 5.68
C ILE A 84 6.62 1.39 5.13
N VAL A 85 6.29 1.61 3.87
CA VAL A 85 6.37 2.92 3.22
C VAL A 85 4.94 3.41 3.00
N SER A 86 4.62 4.54 3.62
CA SER A 86 3.34 5.21 3.46
C SER A 86 3.54 6.52 2.71
N THR A 87 2.72 6.77 1.69
CA THR A 87 2.71 8.04 0.95
C THR A 87 1.28 8.61 0.91
N TYR A 88 1.08 9.77 0.30
CA TYR A 88 -0.21 10.44 0.38
C TYR A 88 -1.30 9.81 -0.51
N THR A 89 -1.02 9.63 -1.80
CA THR A 89 -2.04 9.24 -2.80
C THR A 89 -1.81 7.86 -3.40
N ILE A 90 -2.84 7.25 -4.00
CA ILE A 90 -2.70 5.99 -4.74
C ILE A 90 -1.76 6.15 -5.93
N HIS A 91 -1.79 7.30 -6.60
CA HIS A 91 -0.90 7.59 -7.71
C HIS A 91 0.58 7.59 -7.27
N LEU A 92 0.90 8.22 -6.13
CA LEU A 92 2.25 8.20 -5.58
C LEU A 92 2.66 6.79 -5.15
N GLN A 93 1.75 5.99 -4.57
CA GLN A 93 2.03 4.59 -4.27
C GLN A 93 2.40 3.78 -5.52
N GLU A 94 1.65 3.96 -6.62
CA GLU A 94 1.92 3.28 -7.89
C GLU A 94 3.22 3.73 -8.53
N GLN A 95 3.58 5.01 -8.40
CA GLN A 95 4.89 5.49 -8.82
C GLN A 95 6.01 4.83 -8.00
N LEU A 96 5.88 4.78 -6.68
CA LEU A 96 6.85 4.12 -5.82
C LEU A 96 6.99 2.63 -6.19
N PHE A 97 5.87 1.93 -6.32
CA PHE A 97 5.85 0.49 -6.59
C PHE A 97 6.27 0.12 -8.02
N GLY A 98 5.81 0.88 -9.03
CA GLY A 98 6.01 0.55 -10.44
C GLY A 98 7.28 1.13 -11.06
N LYS A 99 7.93 2.09 -10.39
CA LYS A 99 9.14 2.76 -10.90
C LYS A 99 10.27 2.76 -9.89
N ASP A 100 10.08 3.34 -8.71
CA ASP A 100 11.19 3.59 -7.78
C ASP A 100 11.71 2.29 -7.14
N VAL A 101 10.81 1.38 -6.74
CA VAL A 101 11.17 0.05 -6.22
C VAL A 101 11.94 -0.80 -7.24
N PRO A 102 11.46 -0.97 -8.50
CA PRO A 102 12.23 -1.69 -9.53
C PRO A 102 13.62 -1.11 -9.78
N ILE A 103 13.78 0.21 -9.69
CA ILE A 103 15.10 0.84 -9.77
C ILE A 103 15.98 0.35 -8.61
N VAL A 104 15.51 0.40 -7.37
CA VAL A 104 16.28 -0.11 -6.22
C VAL A 104 16.60 -1.60 -6.38
N GLN A 105 15.63 -2.43 -6.75
CA GLN A 105 15.82 -3.87 -6.99
C GLN A 105 16.90 -4.16 -8.04
N SER A 106 17.01 -3.31 -9.07
CA SER A 106 18.03 -3.46 -10.12
C SER A 106 19.44 -3.04 -9.68
N LEU A 107 19.58 -2.30 -8.58
CA LEU A 107 20.84 -1.70 -8.13
C LEU A 107 21.42 -2.35 -6.89
N VAL A 108 20.60 -2.89 -5.99
CA VAL A 108 21.09 -3.59 -4.79
C VAL A 108 21.67 -4.97 -5.16
N PRO A 109 22.68 -5.48 -4.44
CA PRO A 109 23.33 -6.75 -4.76
C PRO A 109 22.56 -8.01 -4.28
N PHE A 110 21.31 -7.84 -3.81
CA PHE A 110 20.48 -8.89 -3.22
C PHE A 110 19.04 -8.77 -3.72
N GLU A 111 18.27 -9.84 -3.56
CA GLU A 111 16.84 -9.83 -3.89
C GLU A 111 16.00 -9.38 -2.68
N PHE A 112 15.00 -8.54 -2.94
CA PHE A 112 13.95 -8.26 -1.96
C PHE A 112 12.60 -8.15 -2.67
N THR A 113 11.55 -8.50 -1.95
CA THR A 113 10.17 -8.44 -2.42
C THR A 113 9.49 -7.18 -1.93
N ALA A 114 8.65 -6.59 -2.79
CA ALA A 114 7.79 -5.48 -2.44
C ALA A 114 6.34 -5.81 -2.79
N ALA A 115 5.40 -5.28 -2.00
CA ALA A 115 3.97 -5.41 -2.27
C ALA A 115 3.24 -4.10 -2.04
N LEU A 116 2.26 -3.82 -2.91
CA LEU A 116 1.39 -2.65 -2.85
C LEU A 116 0.00 -3.07 -2.33
N LEU A 117 -0.49 -2.38 -1.30
CA LEU A 117 -1.85 -2.55 -0.82
C LEU A 117 -2.62 -1.22 -0.87
N LYS A 118 -3.77 -1.26 -1.56
CA LYS A 118 -4.72 -0.15 -1.64
C LYS A 118 -5.90 -0.38 -0.67
N GLY A 119 -6.71 0.65 -0.43
CA GLY A 119 -7.96 0.48 0.32
C GLY A 119 -8.92 -0.49 -0.39
N ARG A 120 -9.71 -1.26 0.37
CA ARG A 120 -10.62 -2.31 -0.17
C ARG A 120 -11.50 -1.84 -1.33
N GLN A 121 -12.06 -0.64 -1.22
CA GLN A 121 -12.95 -0.06 -2.23
C GLN A 121 -12.26 0.17 -3.58
N ASN A 122 -10.93 0.10 -3.66
CA ASN A 122 -10.18 0.17 -4.91
C ASN A 122 -10.07 -1.17 -5.62
N TYR A 123 -10.56 -2.27 -5.05
CA TYR A 123 -10.50 -3.60 -5.66
C TYR A 123 -11.89 -4.05 -6.10
N LEU A 124 -11.97 -4.63 -7.29
CA LEU A 124 -13.16 -5.35 -7.76
C LEU A 124 -13.41 -6.57 -6.86
N CYS A 125 -14.68 -6.84 -6.56
CA CYS A 125 -15.10 -8.06 -5.88
C CYS A 125 -15.80 -9.00 -6.89
N PRO A 126 -15.17 -10.10 -7.32
CA PRO A 126 -15.75 -11.01 -8.31
C PRO A 126 -17.08 -11.65 -7.87
N HIS A 127 -17.34 -11.75 -6.56
CA HIS A 127 -18.64 -12.19 -6.06
C HIS A 127 -19.73 -11.13 -6.27
N ARG A 128 -19.45 -9.87 -5.92
CA ARG A 128 -20.40 -8.77 -6.08
C ARG A 128 -20.65 -8.45 -7.56
N LEU A 129 -19.63 -8.57 -8.40
CA LEU A 129 -19.76 -8.45 -9.85
C LEU A 129 -20.76 -9.48 -10.41
N ARG A 130 -20.60 -10.77 -10.04
CA ARG A 130 -21.55 -11.83 -10.44
C ARG A 130 -22.97 -11.57 -9.92
N LYS A 131 -23.11 -11.09 -8.69
CA LYS A 131 -24.41 -10.74 -8.11
C LYS A 131 -25.07 -9.58 -8.86
N ALA A 132 -24.32 -8.52 -9.16
CA ALA A 132 -24.82 -7.39 -9.93
C ALA A 132 -25.24 -7.83 -11.34
N GLN A 133 -24.47 -8.71 -11.98
CA GLN A 133 -24.80 -9.26 -13.30
C GLN A 133 -26.10 -10.09 -13.28
N ALA A 134 -26.31 -10.92 -12.25
CA ALA A 134 -27.55 -11.69 -12.10
C ALA A 134 -28.78 -10.80 -11.84
N GLN A 135 -28.57 -9.58 -11.33
CA GLN A 135 -29.60 -8.62 -10.96
C GLN A 135 -29.78 -7.49 -12.00
N GLN A 136 -29.12 -7.60 -13.16
CA GLN A 136 -29.05 -6.56 -14.19
C GLN A 136 -30.43 -6.05 -14.67
N GLY A 137 -31.45 -6.90 -14.66
CA GLY A 137 -32.81 -6.57 -15.13
C GLY A 137 -33.69 -5.78 -14.16
N GLU A 138 -33.34 -5.67 -12.87
CA GLU A 138 -34.18 -5.00 -11.85
C GLU A 138 -33.57 -3.70 -11.28
N LEU A 139 -32.27 -3.46 -11.45
CA LEU A 139 -31.50 -2.49 -10.64
C LEU A 139 -30.74 -1.40 -11.41
N PHE A 140 -30.61 -1.49 -12.73
CA PHE A 140 -29.73 -0.62 -13.50
C PHE A 140 -30.44 0.09 -14.66
N ALA A 141 -30.15 1.39 -14.82
CA ALA A 141 -30.49 2.11 -16.05
C ALA A 141 -29.69 1.55 -17.24
N THR A 142 -30.16 1.75 -18.46
CA THR A 142 -29.52 1.21 -19.70
C THR A 142 -28.03 1.50 -19.81
N GLY A 143 -27.55 2.68 -19.37
CA GLY A 143 -26.11 3.01 -19.37
C GLY A 143 -25.28 2.25 -18.34
N GLN A 144 -25.85 1.94 -17.18
CA GLN A 144 -25.16 1.21 -16.11
C GLN A 144 -25.03 -0.29 -16.43
N ALA A 145 -25.99 -0.84 -17.18
CA ALA A 145 -25.97 -2.20 -17.68
C ALA A 145 -24.77 -2.45 -18.62
N GLU A 146 -24.43 -1.48 -19.48
CA GLU A 146 -23.28 -1.60 -20.39
C GLU A 146 -21.95 -1.48 -19.63
N GLN A 147 -21.85 -0.55 -18.68
CA GLN A 147 -20.66 -0.45 -17.82
C GLN A 147 -20.41 -1.74 -17.03
N LEU A 148 -21.48 -2.38 -16.53
CA LEU A 148 -21.38 -3.65 -15.82
C LEU A 148 -20.87 -4.78 -16.73
N LYS A 149 -21.31 -4.81 -17.99
CA LYS A 149 -20.81 -5.77 -18.97
C LYS A 149 -19.32 -5.55 -19.26
N GLY A 150 -18.90 -4.30 -19.45
CA GLY A 150 -17.48 -3.94 -19.59
C GLY A 150 -16.63 -4.38 -18.39
N LEU A 151 -17.17 -4.24 -17.16
CA LEU A 151 -16.50 -4.73 -15.96
C LEU A 151 -16.35 -6.26 -15.92
N VAL A 152 -17.33 -7.01 -16.42
CA VAL A 152 -17.26 -8.48 -16.54
C VAL A 152 -16.16 -8.89 -17.50
N GLU A 153 -16.08 -8.25 -18.67
CA GLU A 153 -15.04 -8.52 -19.66
C GLU A 153 -13.64 -8.13 -19.12
N TRP A 154 -13.53 -6.97 -18.47
CA TRP A 154 -12.27 -6.52 -17.86
C TRP A 154 -11.82 -7.40 -16.70
N ALA A 155 -12.74 -7.92 -15.87
CA ALA A 155 -12.40 -8.81 -14.76
C ALA A 155 -11.64 -10.08 -15.20
N GLY A 156 -11.83 -10.52 -16.45
CA GLY A 156 -11.11 -11.66 -17.02
C GLY A 156 -9.68 -11.36 -17.50
N ARG A 157 -9.30 -10.08 -17.62
CA ARG A 157 -8.00 -9.65 -18.18
C ARG A 157 -7.21 -8.67 -17.32
N THR A 158 -7.81 -8.12 -16.26
CA THR A 158 -7.13 -7.22 -15.31
C THR A 158 -5.95 -7.91 -14.64
N ARG A 159 -4.89 -7.14 -14.39
CA ARG A 159 -3.66 -7.62 -13.75
C ARG A 159 -3.87 -7.83 -12.24
N ASP A 160 -4.49 -6.85 -11.60
CA ASP A 160 -4.58 -6.78 -10.13
C ASP A 160 -6.00 -6.49 -9.62
N GLY A 161 -6.98 -6.31 -10.52
CA GLY A 161 -8.36 -6.02 -10.19
C GLY A 161 -8.59 -4.69 -9.51
N THR A 162 -7.64 -3.74 -9.62
CA THR A 162 -7.76 -2.42 -9.01
C THR A 162 -8.44 -1.42 -9.95
N LEU A 163 -9.13 -0.44 -9.37
CA LEU A 163 -9.80 0.61 -10.14
C LEU A 163 -8.83 1.40 -11.02
N SER A 164 -7.57 1.54 -10.62
CA SER A 164 -6.55 2.24 -11.42
C SER A 164 -5.97 1.39 -12.56
N ASP A 165 -6.20 0.08 -12.58
CA ASP A 165 -5.90 -0.82 -13.71
C ASP A 165 -7.06 -0.87 -14.74
N LEU A 166 -8.15 -0.14 -14.48
CA LEU A 166 -9.29 -0.04 -15.38
C LEU A 166 -8.97 0.85 -16.58
N ASP A 167 -9.16 0.34 -17.79
CA ASP A 167 -8.85 1.03 -19.04
C ASP A 167 -10.05 1.78 -19.64
N PHE A 168 -11.16 1.86 -18.91
CA PHE A 168 -12.33 2.65 -19.25
C PHE A 168 -12.91 3.34 -18.02
N SER A 169 -13.75 4.36 -18.23
CA SER A 169 -14.41 5.07 -17.13
C SER A 169 -15.67 4.33 -16.68
N VAL A 170 -15.84 4.20 -15.36
CA VAL A 170 -17.03 3.62 -14.73
C VAL A 170 -17.63 4.61 -13.74
N ASP A 171 -18.96 4.67 -13.69
CA ASP A 171 -19.64 5.53 -12.73
C ASP A 171 -19.35 5.07 -11.30
N ALA A 172 -19.13 6.02 -10.39
CA ALA A 172 -18.89 5.71 -8.97
C ALA A 172 -20.03 4.87 -8.36
N ALA A 173 -21.28 5.12 -8.78
CA ALA A 173 -22.44 4.35 -8.33
C ALA A 173 -22.42 2.89 -8.80
N VAL A 174 -21.89 2.62 -10.00
CA VAL A 174 -21.73 1.25 -10.52
C VAL A 174 -20.56 0.57 -9.83
N TRP A 175 -19.42 1.24 -9.70
CA TRP A 175 -18.26 0.71 -8.99
C TRP A 175 -18.57 0.36 -7.53
N ALA A 176 -19.29 1.23 -6.82
CA ALA A 176 -19.71 1.00 -5.44
C ALA A 176 -20.56 -0.27 -5.26
N GLN A 177 -21.21 -0.77 -6.31
CA GLN A 177 -21.97 -2.02 -6.28
C GLN A 177 -21.09 -3.26 -6.46
N VAL A 178 -19.93 -3.14 -7.10
CA VAL A 178 -19.07 -4.28 -7.48
C VAL A 178 -17.72 -4.32 -6.74
N CYS A 179 -17.31 -3.24 -6.08
CA CYS A 179 -16.03 -3.18 -5.35
C CYS A 179 -16.05 -3.99 -4.05
N SER A 180 -14.87 -4.25 -3.47
CA SER A 180 -14.75 -4.94 -2.18
C SER A 180 -15.21 -4.05 -1.02
N GLU A 181 -16.03 -4.61 -0.14
CA GLU A 181 -16.62 -3.91 1.03
C GLU A 181 -16.28 -4.67 2.31
N ALA A 182 -16.09 -3.93 3.40
CA ALA A 182 -15.90 -4.52 4.72
C ALA A 182 -17.14 -5.35 5.13
N PHE A 183 -16.95 -6.36 5.98
CA PHE A 183 -18.01 -7.28 6.47
C PHE A 183 -18.66 -8.21 5.42
N ALA A 184 -18.72 -7.84 4.14
CA ALA A 184 -19.22 -8.71 3.06
C ALA A 184 -18.14 -9.69 2.53
N CYS A 185 -16.86 -9.34 2.68
CA CYS A 185 -15.74 -10.11 2.13
C CYS A 185 -15.00 -10.93 3.20
N THR A 186 -15.46 -12.16 3.45
CA THR A 186 -14.71 -13.15 4.25
C THR A 186 -13.94 -14.11 3.35
N PRO A 187 -12.79 -14.67 3.79
CA PRO A 187 -12.07 -15.70 3.03
C PRO A 187 -12.97 -16.87 2.60
N ARG A 188 -13.94 -17.24 3.46
CA ARG A 188 -14.95 -18.27 3.18
C ARG A 188 -15.93 -17.88 2.06
N HIS A 189 -16.42 -16.63 2.02
CA HIS A 189 -17.36 -16.18 0.99
C HIS A 189 -16.68 -15.83 -0.34
N CYS A 190 -15.42 -15.39 -0.29
CA CYS A 190 -14.70 -14.88 -1.46
C CYS A 190 -13.73 -15.90 -2.09
N GLY A 191 -13.64 -17.13 -1.57
CA GLY A 191 -12.72 -18.16 -2.08
C GLY A 191 -11.24 -17.87 -1.79
N GLY A 192 -10.95 -17.01 -0.80
CA GLY A 192 -9.59 -16.62 -0.42
C GLY A 192 -8.78 -15.97 -1.55
N ALA A 193 -7.48 -16.29 -1.61
CA ALA A 193 -6.54 -15.74 -2.60
C ALA A 193 -6.82 -16.19 -4.05
N ASN A 194 -7.54 -17.30 -4.25
CA ASN A 194 -7.77 -17.89 -5.58
C ASN A 194 -8.89 -17.21 -6.37
N GLY A 195 -9.60 -16.24 -5.79
CA GLY A 195 -10.72 -15.57 -6.46
C GLY A 195 -11.02 -14.15 -6.00
N CYS A 196 -10.19 -13.57 -5.12
CA CYS A 196 -10.40 -12.21 -4.62
C CYS A 196 -9.12 -11.39 -4.72
N PHE A 197 -9.15 -10.36 -5.57
CA PHE A 197 -8.04 -9.45 -5.82
C PHE A 197 -7.52 -8.78 -4.53
N TYR A 198 -8.43 -8.30 -3.68
CA TYR A 198 -8.04 -7.70 -2.39
C TYR A 198 -7.35 -8.72 -1.47
N GLN A 199 -7.85 -9.95 -1.37
CA GLN A 199 -7.24 -10.97 -0.50
C GLN A 199 -5.88 -11.42 -1.04
N LYS A 200 -5.72 -11.49 -2.36
CA LYS A 200 -4.42 -11.74 -3.00
C LYS A 200 -3.41 -10.63 -2.65
N ALA A 201 -3.80 -9.36 -2.76
CA ALA A 201 -2.96 -8.23 -2.37
C ALA A 201 -2.64 -8.23 -0.86
N ARG A 202 -3.62 -8.56 -0.02
CA ARG A 202 -3.41 -8.72 1.44
C ARG A 202 -2.45 -9.86 1.77
N GLY A 203 -2.51 -10.98 1.05
CA GLY A 203 -1.56 -12.07 1.22
C GLY A 203 -0.15 -11.65 0.83
N ALA A 204 0.00 -10.95 -0.30
CA ALA A 204 1.30 -10.50 -0.80
C ALA A 204 2.06 -9.60 0.19
N ILE A 205 1.37 -8.76 0.98
CA ILE A 205 2.05 -7.92 1.99
C ILE A 205 2.58 -8.70 3.20
N LEU A 206 2.04 -9.91 3.48
CA LEU A 206 2.53 -10.76 4.57
C LEU A 206 3.95 -11.25 4.25
N ASP A 207 4.16 -11.68 3.00
CA ASP A 207 5.43 -12.24 2.53
C ASP A 207 6.43 -11.18 2.04
N ALA A 208 5.96 -9.95 1.74
CA ALA A 208 6.81 -8.90 1.19
C ALA A 208 7.80 -8.32 2.21
N ASN A 209 9.03 -8.01 1.78
CA ASN A 209 10.00 -7.32 2.65
C ASN A 209 9.73 -5.80 2.76
N VAL A 210 9.18 -5.20 1.70
CA VAL A 210 8.78 -3.79 1.65
C VAL A 210 7.29 -3.68 1.31
N VAL A 211 6.51 -3.04 2.18
CA VAL A 211 5.06 -2.86 2.02
C VAL A 211 4.77 -1.40 1.71
N ILE A 212 4.06 -1.13 0.61
CA ILE A 212 3.66 0.22 0.20
C ILE A 212 2.16 0.39 0.41
N VAL A 213 1.78 1.47 1.10
CA VAL A 213 0.39 1.88 1.38
C VAL A 213 0.25 3.40 1.27
N ASN A 214 -0.98 3.95 1.32
CA ASN A 214 -1.14 5.37 1.67
C ASN A 214 -1.37 5.58 3.16
N HIS A 215 -1.24 6.84 3.57
CA HIS A 215 -1.53 7.32 4.92
C HIS A 215 -2.94 6.91 5.36
N ALA A 216 -3.95 7.11 4.51
CA ALA A 216 -5.34 6.80 4.88
C ALA A 216 -5.53 5.31 5.21
N LEU A 217 -4.93 4.42 4.41
CA LEU A 217 -4.97 2.99 4.69
C LEU A 217 -4.11 2.62 5.90
N LEU A 218 -2.91 3.19 6.03
CA LEU A 218 -2.02 2.96 7.17
C LEU A 218 -2.75 3.23 8.48
N PHE A 219 -3.37 4.41 8.63
CA PHE A 219 -4.09 4.77 9.85
C PHE A 219 -5.33 3.90 10.08
N GLY A 220 -6.04 3.53 9.01
CA GLY A 220 -7.15 2.58 9.12
C GLY A 220 -6.72 1.19 9.57
N LEU A 221 -5.51 0.74 9.22
CA LEU A 221 -4.94 -0.53 9.69
C LEU A 221 -4.51 -0.43 11.16
N LEU A 222 -3.80 0.64 11.54
CA LEU A 222 -3.36 0.88 12.92
C LEU A 222 -4.54 0.94 13.89
N ALA A 223 -5.60 1.69 13.53
CA ALA A 223 -6.81 1.79 14.35
C ALA A 223 -7.56 0.45 14.50
N GLY A 224 -7.46 -0.43 13.50
CA GLY A 224 -8.05 -1.77 13.55
C GLY A 224 -7.27 -2.72 14.47
N MET A 225 -5.95 -2.57 14.54
CA MET A 225 -5.08 -3.40 15.37
C MET A 225 -5.23 -3.09 16.86
N GLU A 226 -5.50 -1.85 17.25
CA GLU A 226 -5.79 -1.51 18.66
C GLU A 226 -7.02 -2.26 19.23
N GLN A 227 -7.88 -2.79 18.36
CA GLN A 227 -9.07 -3.56 18.75
C GLN A 227 -8.82 -5.07 18.85
N GLU A 228 -7.72 -5.57 18.30
CA GLU A 228 -7.31 -6.97 18.38
C GLU A 228 -6.25 -7.10 19.49
N GLU A 229 -6.47 -7.96 20.51
CA GLU A 229 -5.53 -8.15 21.65
C GLU A 229 -4.13 -8.67 21.24
N GLU A 230 -3.92 -8.94 19.95
CA GLU A 230 -2.65 -9.36 19.33
C GLU A 230 -1.91 -8.15 18.71
N THR A 231 -1.57 -7.15 19.52
CA THR A 231 -0.59 -6.15 19.09
C THR A 231 0.78 -6.83 18.93
N PRO A 232 1.54 -6.61 17.83
CA PRO A 232 2.88 -7.17 17.71
C PRO A 232 3.77 -6.68 18.87
N ASP A 233 4.56 -7.59 19.45
CA ASP A 233 5.43 -7.32 20.62
C ASP A 233 6.35 -6.09 20.42
N GLU A 234 6.77 -5.84 19.19
CA GLU A 234 7.43 -4.62 18.71
C GLU A 234 7.01 -4.35 17.26
N GLY A 235 6.82 -3.09 16.86
CA GLY A 235 6.49 -2.69 15.47
C GLY A 235 5.18 -1.91 15.34
N TYR A 236 4.71 -1.75 14.10
CA TYR A 236 3.51 -1.00 13.71
C TYR A 236 2.42 -1.91 13.14
N LEU A 237 2.68 -2.59 12.00
CA LEU A 237 1.71 -3.51 11.39
C LEU A 237 2.14 -4.98 11.49
N PHE A 238 3.45 -5.20 11.60
CA PHE A 238 4.10 -6.50 11.65
C PHE A 238 5.18 -6.51 12.74
N PRO A 239 5.56 -7.69 13.26
CA PRO A 239 6.65 -7.80 14.21
C PRO A 239 7.96 -7.19 13.70
N ASN A 240 8.58 -6.32 14.50
CA ASN A 240 9.88 -5.68 14.28
C ASN A 240 10.00 -4.88 12.96
N ASP A 241 8.87 -4.42 12.41
CA ASP A 241 8.87 -3.53 11.26
C ASP A 241 9.27 -2.09 11.63
N PHE A 242 9.43 -1.24 10.61
CA PHE A 242 9.60 0.19 10.78
C PHE A 242 8.83 0.96 9.71
N LEU A 243 8.54 2.23 10.00
CA LEU A 243 7.67 3.06 9.19
C LEU A 243 8.42 4.23 8.55
N ILE A 244 8.23 4.40 7.25
CA ILE A 244 8.64 5.57 6.48
C ILE A 244 7.36 6.30 6.04
N LEU A 245 7.26 7.57 6.42
CA LEU A 245 6.18 8.47 5.99
C LEU A 245 6.72 9.44 4.94
N ASP A 246 6.40 9.18 3.68
CA ASP A 246 6.66 10.10 2.57
C ASP A 246 5.52 11.11 2.42
N GLU A 247 5.81 12.32 1.96
CA GLU A 247 4.85 13.44 1.99
C GLU A 247 4.26 13.69 3.38
N ALA A 248 5.13 13.62 4.40
CA ALA A 248 4.76 13.68 5.82
C ALA A 248 3.95 14.94 6.23
N HIS A 249 3.95 15.99 5.41
CA HIS A 249 3.14 17.18 5.63
C HIS A 249 1.62 16.93 5.55
N GLU A 250 1.19 15.88 4.85
CA GLU A 250 -0.24 15.49 4.75
C GLU A 250 -0.68 14.56 5.89
N VAL A 251 0.26 14.06 6.70
CA VAL A 251 0.01 13.00 7.69
C VAL A 251 -0.96 13.44 8.77
N GLU A 252 -0.83 14.67 9.28
CA GLU A 252 -1.70 15.21 10.33
C GLU A 252 -3.17 15.23 9.88
N ASP A 253 -3.45 15.83 8.72
CA ASP A 253 -4.80 15.95 8.17
C ASP A 253 -5.41 14.58 7.83
N VAL A 254 -4.61 13.65 7.32
CA VAL A 254 -5.08 12.31 6.99
C VAL A 254 -5.34 11.49 8.26
N ALA A 255 -4.47 11.59 9.27
CA ALA A 255 -4.67 10.92 10.55
C ALA A 255 -5.94 11.42 11.24
N ALA A 256 -6.15 12.74 11.30
CA ALA A 256 -7.34 13.34 11.91
C ALA A 256 -8.63 12.84 11.25
N LYS A 257 -8.66 12.70 9.91
CA LYS A 257 -9.82 12.18 9.17
C LYS A 257 -10.02 10.67 9.35
N ALA A 258 -8.92 9.90 9.35
CA ALA A 258 -8.99 8.44 9.41
C ALA A 258 -9.34 7.93 10.82
N LEU A 259 -8.86 8.60 11.86
CA LEU A 259 -9.11 8.28 13.27
C LEU A 259 -10.34 9.03 13.83
N GLY A 260 -10.79 10.08 13.14
CA GLY A 260 -11.97 10.84 13.50
C GLY A 260 -13.28 10.15 13.11
N LEU A 261 -14.35 10.44 13.87
CA LEU A 261 -15.70 10.00 13.52
C LEU A 261 -16.45 11.14 12.81
N GLU A 262 -16.86 10.91 11.57
CA GLU A 262 -17.71 11.86 10.83
C GLU A 262 -19.11 11.27 10.57
N VAL A 263 -20.15 11.95 11.05
CA VAL A 263 -21.55 11.58 10.79
C VAL A 263 -22.20 12.64 9.90
N ARG A 264 -22.47 12.28 8.64
CA ARG A 264 -23.21 13.14 7.70
C ARG A 264 -24.67 12.70 7.60
N LEU A 265 -25.60 13.65 7.65
CA LEU A 265 -27.04 13.38 7.51
C LEU A 265 -27.38 12.63 6.22
N GLY A 266 -26.71 12.96 5.10
CA GLY A 266 -26.89 12.27 3.82
C GLY A 266 -26.51 10.79 3.88
N SER A 267 -25.34 10.47 4.45
CA SER A 267 -24.87 9.09 4.64
C SER A 267 -25.78 8.31 5.57
N LEU A 268 -26.25 8.94 6.66
CA LEU A 268 -27.20 8.32 7.59
C LEU A 268 -28.53 8.00 6.89
N ARG A 269 -29.09 8.94 6.12
CA ARG A 269 -30.31 8.71 5.34
C ARG A 269 -30.14 7.58 4.32
N PHE A 270 -29.01 7.54 3.60
CA PHE A 270 -28.71 6.49 2.64
C PHE A 270 -28.63 5.11 3.31
N LEU A 271 -27.92 4.99 4.44
CA LEU A 271 -27.84 3.74 5.20
C LEU A 271 -29.21 3.29 5.70
N LEU A 272 -30.01 4.20 6.26
CA LEU A 272 -31.37 3.90 6.71
C LEU A 272 -32.27 3.43 5.55
N GLN A 273 -32.13 4.03 4.37
CA GLN A 273 -32.87 3.61 3.17
C GLN A 273 -32.45 2.23 2.67
N ARG A 274 -31.17 1.85 2.80
CA ARG A 274 -30.70 0.48 2.48
C ARG A 274 -31.27 -0.59 3.40
N LEU A 275 -31.70 -0.21 4.62
CA LEU A 275 -32.34 -1.12 5.57
C LEU A 275 -33.84 -1.28 5.33
N VAL A 276 -34.46 -0.45 4.48
CA VAL A 276 -35.89 -0.56 4.16
C VAL A 276 -36.09 -1.44 2.95
N HIS A 277 -36.84 -2.54 3.12
CA HIS A 277 -37.17 -3.42 2.02
C HIS A 277 -38.15 -2.73 1.05
N PRO A 278 -37.80 -2.52 -0.23
CA PRO A 278 -38.54 -1.66 -1.16
C PRO A 278 -40.01 -2.05 -1.36
N ARG A 279 -40.31 -3.35 -1.34
CA ARG A 279 -41.66 -3.89 -1.58
C ARG A 279 -42.56 -3.94 -0.33
N THR A 280 -41.98 -4.08 0.86
CA THR A 280 -42.76 -4.30 2.09
C THR A 280 -42.79 -3.07 2.98
N LYS A 281 -41.93 -2.06 2.71
CA LYS A 281 -41.69 -0.88 3.55
C LYS A 281 -41.40 -1.23 5.02
N LYS A 282 -40.96 -2.46 5.28
CA LYS A 282 -40.49 -2.91 6.59
C LYS A 282 -38.97 -2.83 6.61
N GLY A 283 -38.40 -2.57 7.78
CA GLY A 283 -36.96 -2.72 7.99
C GLY A 283 -36.54 -4.19 7.82
N VAL A 284 -35.23 -4.42 7.71
CA VAL A 284 -34.63 -5.75 7.98
C VAL A 284 -35.04 -6.21 9.37
#